data_AF-K7FTR9-F1
#
_entry.id   AF-K7FTR9-F1
#
_cell.length_a   1.000
_cell.length_b   1.000
_cell.length_c   1.000
_cell.angle_alpha   90.00
_cell.angle_beta   90.00
_cell.angle_gamma   90.00
#
_symmetry.space_group_name_H-M   'P 1'
#
loop_
_entity.id
_entity.type
_entity.pdbx_description
1 polymer ?
#
loop_
_entity_poly.entity_id
_entity_poly.type
_entity_poly.pdbx_seq_one_letter_code
_entity_poly.pdbx_strand_id
1 'polypeptide(L)'
;MIDVMDQLSSSILESFIHVAVSDSTTLPLTHNVDLQWLVEWNAVLVNSHYDVKSPSHVWIFAQSVKDPWVLCLFSFLRQENLPKHCPTALSYAWPYAFTRLQLVMPLVDPNIPVNAKKTSTASSADNYVTLWRNYLILCFGVAKPSIMSPGHLRASTPEIMATTPDGTVSYDNKAIGTPSVGVLLKQLVPLMRLESIEITESLVLGFGRTNSLVFRELVEELHPLMKEALERRPENKKRRERRDLLRLQLLRIFELLADAGVISDSTNGALERDTLALGALFLEYVDLTRMLLEAENDKEVEILKDMRAHFSAMTANLIQCVPVHHRRFLFPQQSLRHHLFILFSQWAGPFSIMFTPLDRYSDRNHQITRYQYCALKV
;
A
#
# COMPACT_ATOMS: atom_id res chain seq x y z
N MET A 1 23.29 -2.30 8.52
CA MET A 1 22.02 -2.37 7.76
C MET A 1 21.93 -3.69 7.03
N ILE A 2 22.93 -4.04 6.19
CA ILE A 2 22.98 -5.34 5.51
C ILE A 2 22.88 -6.49 6.53
N ASP A 3 23.70 -6.49 7.59
CA ASP A 3 23.62 -7.53 8.64
C ASP A 3 22.23 -7.66 9.28
N VAL A 4 21.49 -6.55 9.41
CA VAL A 4 20.12 -6.56 9.93
C VAL A 4 19.15 -7.14 8.90
N MET A 5 19.34 -6.83 7.62
CA MET A 5 18.55 -7.43 6.54
C MET A 5 18.80 -8.93 6.48
N ASP A 6 20.04 -9.40 6.60
CA ASP A 6 20.36 -10.83 6.65
C ASP A 6 19.65 -11.52 7.82
N GLN A 7 19.70 -10.93 9.02
CA GLN A 7 19.02 -11.47 10.21
C GLN A 7 17.49 -11.53 10.07
N LEU A 8 16.89 -10.57 9.35
CA LEU A 8 15.44 -10.51 9.12
C LEU A 8 14.97 -11.38 7.95
N SER A 9 15.88 -11.86 7.09
CA SER A 9 15.52 -12.47 5.81
C SER A 9 14.71 -13.75 5.98
N SER A 10 15.09 -14.62 6.93
CA SER A 10 14.34 -15.86 7.23
C SER A 10 12.92 -15.58 7.73
N SER A 11 12.75 -14.66 8.68
CA SER A 11 11.44 -14.38 9.27
C SER A 11 10.50 -13.68 8.28
N ILE A 12 11.05 -12.86 7.40
CA ILE A 12 10.30 -12.24 6.30
C ILE A 12 9.84 -13.31 5.31
N LEU A 13 10.72 -14.24 4.89
CA LEU A 13 10.35 -15.32 3.98
C LEU A 13 9.22 -16.17 4.57
N GLU A 14 9.35 -16.60 5.82
CA GLU A 14 8.35 -17.41 6.52
C GLU A 14 6.96 -16.74 6.56
N SER A 15 6.89 -15.42 6.54
CA SER A 15 5.62 -14.69 6.59
C SER A 15 4.73 -14.85 5.34
N PHE A 16 5.30 -15.24 4.19
CA PHE A 16 4.56 -15.36 2.94
C PHE A 16 4.97 -16.56 2.07
N ILE A 17 5.91 -17.40 2.51
CA ILE A 17 6.37 -18.57 1.73
C ILE A 17 5.23 -19.53 1.35
N HIS A 18 4.16 -19.59 2.16
CA HIS A 18 2.99 -20.44 1.90
C HIS A 18 2.16 -20.00 0.68
N VAL A 19 2.35 -18.78 0.18
CA VAL A 19 1.74 -18.30 -1.07
C VAL A 19 2.74 -18.20 -2.22
N ALA A 20 4.00 -18.55 -2.01
CA ALA A 20 5.02 -18.50 -3.06
C ALA A 20 5.20 -19.88 -3.70
N VAL A 21 5.30 -19.90 -5.04
CA VAL A 21 5.64 -21.10 -5.81
C VAL A 21 6.94 -20.83 -6.56
N SER A 22 7.92 -21.72 -6.37
CA SER A 22 9.23 -21.66 -7.04
C SER A 22 9.47 -22.90 -7.88
N ASP A 23 10.10 -22.74 -9.05
CA ASP A 23 10.46 -23.85 -9.95
C ASP A 23 11.57 -24.76 -9.38
N SER A 24 12.32 -24.29 -8.39
CA SER A 24 13.31 -25.09 -7.66
C SER A 24 12.61 -26.10 -6.75
N THR A 25 12.80 -27.40 -7.02
CA THR A 25 12.23 -28.54 -6.27
C THR A 25 12.71 -28.69 -4.83
N THR A 26 13.55 -27.77 -4.34
CA THR A 26 14.05 -27.74 -2.98
C THR A 26 13.84 -26.35 -2.39
N LEU A 27 12.80 -26.17 -1.57
CA LEU A 27 12.86 -25.17 -0.50
C LEU A 27 13.89 -25.71 0.49
N PRO A 28 15.10 -25.14 0.61
CA PRO A 28 16.06 -25.66 1.55
C PRO A 28 15.64 -25.13 2.92
N LEU A 29 14.75 -25.85 3.60
CA LEU A 29 14.35 -25.62 5.00
C LEU A 29 15.55 -25.70 5.99
N THR A 30 16.78 -25.84 5.48
CA THR A 30 18.03 -26.05 6.21
C THR A 30 19.14 -25.04 5.87
N HIS A 31 18.98 -24.17 4.86
CA HIS A 31 19.98 -23.11 4.58
C HIS A 31 19.63 -21.81 5.30
N ASN A 32 20.65 -21.12 5.80
CA ASN A 32 20.52 -19.79 6.37
C ASN A 32 20.06 -18.82 5.26
N VAL A 33 18.80 -18.38 5.30
CA VAL A 33 18.24 -17.43 4.32
C VAL A 33 18.80 -16.04 4.64
N ASP A 34 19.67 -15.54 3.77
CA ASP A 34 20.25 -14.20 3.85
C ASP A 34 19.67 -13.25 2.77
N LEU A 35 20.12 -12.00 2.76
CA LEU A 35 19.64 -11.00 1.79
C LEU A 35 19.99 -11.41 0.35
N GLN A 36 21.18 -11.97 0.14
CA GLN A 36 21.61 -12.39 -1.19
C GLN A 36 20.69 -13.48 -1.74
N TRP A 37 20.36 -14.47 -0.91
CA TRP A 37 19.42 -15.52 -1.26
C TRP A 37 18.04 -14.96 -1.62
N LEU A 38 17.51 -14.00 -0.84
CA LEU A 38 16.22 -13.38 -1.14
C LEU A 38 16.20 -12.60 -2.47
N VAL A 39 17.32 -11.97 -2.82
CA VAL A 39 17.46 -11.22 -4.09
C VAL A 39 17.54 -12.16 -5.29
N GLU A 40 18.18 -13.31 -5.13
CA GLU A 40 18.33 -14.33 -6.18
C GLU A 40 17.14 -15.29 -6.26
N TRP A 41 16.28 -15.31 -5.22
CA TRP A 41 15.15 -16.23 -5.14
C TRP A 41 14.08 -15.89 -6.17
N ASN A 42 13.93 -16.78 -7.15
CA ASN A 42 12.94 -16.67 -8.21
C ASN A 42 11.69 -17.48 -7.86
N ALA A 43 10.63 -16.80 -7.49
CA ALA A 43 9.32 -17.38 -7.20
C ALA A 43 8.21 -16.46 -7.67
N VAL A 44 7.01 -17.02 -7.78
CA VAL A 44 5.79 -16.27 -8.13
C VAL A 44 4.79 -16.41 -6.99
N LEU A 45 4.22 -15.29 -6.58
CA LEU A 45 3.14 -15.32 -5.59
C LEU A 45 1.84 -15.78 -6.25
N VAL A 46 1.22 -16.77 -5.65
CA VAL A 46 -0.08 -17.29 -6.04
C VAL A 46 -1.14 -16.62 -5.17
N ASN A 47 -2.19 -16.13 -5.82
CA ASN A 47 -3.37 -15.66 -5.12
C ASN A 47 -4.47 -16.73 -5.17
N SER A 48 -5.26 -16.79 -4.11
CA SER A 48 -6.45 -17.62 -4.05
C SER A 48 -7.57 -16.83 -3.38
N HIS A 49 -8.76 -16.85 -3.97
CA HIS A 49 -9.95 -16.28 -3.36
C HIS A 49 -10.36 -17.00 -2.06
N TYR A 50 -9.73 -18.12 -1.72
CA TYR A 50 -9.93 -18.88 -0.48
C TYR A 50 -8.77 -18.71 0.52
N ASP A 51 -7.79 -17.85 0.21
CA ASP A 51 -6.70 -17.56 1.13
C ASP A 51 -7.16 -16.64 2.26
N VAL A 52 -7.58 -17.28 3.35
CA VAL A 52 -8.03 -16.63 4.60
C VAL A 52 -6.89 -16.47 5.62
N LYS A 53 -5.73 -17.08 5.38
CA LYS A 53 -4.60 -17.08 6.34
C LYS A 53 -3.65 -15.93 6.08
N SER A 54 -3.47 -15.55 4.82
CA SER A 54 -2.55 -14.49 4.46
C SER A 54 -2.98 -13.13 4.99
N PRO A 55 -2.07 -12.37 5.62
CA PRO A 55 -2.28 -10.97 5.92
C PRO A 55 -2.73 -10.15 4.72
N SER A 56 -3.29 -8.97 4.99
CA SER A 56 -3.71 -7.99 3.98
C SER A 56 -2.59 -7.65 3.00
N HIS A 57 -1.40 -7.33 3.52
CA HIS A 57 -0.24 -7.01 2.68
C HIS A 57 0.21 -8.19 1.83
N VAL A 58 0.20 -9.44 2.32
CA VAL A 58 0.60 -10.59 1.48
C VAL A 58 -0.34 -10.75 0.29
N TRP A 59 -1.65 -10.68 0.53
CA TRP A 59 -2.65 -10.87 -0.51
C TRP A 59 -2.67 -9.74 -1.55
N ILE A 60 -2.59 -8.48 -1.12
CA ILE A 60 -2.58 -7.34 -2.05
C ILE A 60 -1.42 -7.46 -3.04
N PHE A 61 -0.26 -7.94 -2.60
CA PHE A 61 0.92 -8.07 -3.46
C PHE A 61 0.82 -9.28 -4.39
N ALA A 62 0.29 -10.40 -3.88
CA ALA A 62 -0.02 -11.58 -4.69
C ALA A 62 -1.09 -11.28 -5.76
N GLN A 63 -1.98 -10.31 -5.50
CA GLN A 63 -2.95 -9.83 -6.48
C GLN A 63 -2.35 -8.84 -7.48
N SER A 64 -1.57 -7.85 -7.03
CA SER A 64 -1.05 -6.75 -7.87
C SER A 64 0.13 -7.14 -8.76
N VAL A 65 1.16 -7.73 -8.18
CA VAL A 65 2.51 -7.76 -8.80
C VAL A 65 3.08 -9.16 -8.92
N LYS A 66 2.61 -10.10 -8.09
CA LYS A 66 3.06 -11.49 -8.06
C LYS A 66 4.57 -11.70 -7.86
N ASP A 67 5.29 -10.64 -7.51
CA ASP A 67 6.72 -10.57 -7.32
C ASP A 67 7.06 -10.62 -5.81
N PRO A 68 7.66 -11.71 -5.31
CA PRO A 68 8.03 -11.87 -3.90
C PRO A 68 9.00 -10.80 -3.40
N TRP A 69 9.88 -10.26 -4.26
CA TRP A 69 10.85 -9.26 -3.85
C TRP A 69 10.17 -8.00 -3.31
N VAL A 70 9.02 -7.64 -3.88
CA VAL A 70 8.25 -6.47 -3.43
C VAL A 70 7.72 -6.68 -2.01
N LEU A 71 7.31 -7.92 -1.65
CA LEU A 71 6.94 -8.27 -0.29
C LEU A 71 8.13 -8.25 0.66
N CYS A 72 9.31 -8.72 0.22
CA CYS A 72 10.54 -8.61 1.00
C CYS A 72 10.86 -7.14 1.31
N LEU A 73 10.89 -6.30 0.29
CA LEU A 73 11.16 -4.86 0.42
C LEU A 73 10.13 -4.18 1.35
N PHE A 74 8.84 -4.46 1.15
CA PHE A 74 7.78 -3.91 1.98
C PHE A 74 7.92 -4.35 3.44
N SER A 75 8.22 -5.63 3.66
CA SER A 75 8.42 -6.21 4.99
C SER A 75 9.65 -5.64 5.70
N PHE A 76 10.80 -5.51 5.02
CA PHE A 76 11.99 -4.87 5.58
C PHE A 76 11.71 -3.46 6.09
N LEU A 77 10.85 -2.73 5.38
CA LEU A 77 10.51 -1.36 5.71
C LEU A 77 9.48 -1.24 6.84
N ARG A 78 8.84 -2.31 7.32
CA ARG A 78 7.88 -2.28 8.45
C ARG A 78 8.51 -1.70 9.72
N GLN A 79 7.72 -1.03 10.55
CA GLN A 79 8.23 -0.23 11.68
C GLN A 79 9.09 -1.05 12.65
N GLU A 80 8.74 -2.30 12.89
CA GLU A 80 9.43 -3.26 13.75
C GLU A 80 10.77 -3.78 13.20
N ASN A 81 11.05 -3.55 11.92
CA ASN A 81 12.20 -4.07 11.19
C ASN A 81 13.27 -2.97 10.98
N LEU A 82 13.63 -2.62 9.75
CA LEU A 82 14.73 -1.66 9.49
C LEU A 82 14.54 -0.29 10.17
N PRO A 83 13.34 0.33 10.21
CA PRO A 83 13.11 1.57 10.95
C PRO A 83 13.48 1.50 12.43
N LYS A 84 13.23 0.37 13.09
CA LYS A 84 13.59 0.15 14.50
C LYS A 84 15.08 -0.04 14.70
N HIS A 85 15.74 -0.79 13.81
CA HIS A 85 17.13 -1.22 13.99
C HIS A 85 18.17 -0.30 13.34
N CYS A 86 17.80 0.41 12.27
CA CYS A 86 18.70 1.20 11.43
C CYS A 86 18.15 2.60 11.08
N PRO A 87 17.58 3.37 12.03
CA PRO A 87 16.92 4.64 11.72
C PRO A 87 17.86 5.67 11.07
N THR A 88 19.12 5.73 11.51
CA THR A 88 20.13 6.64 10.95
C THR A 88 20.47 6.28 9.51
N ALA A 89 20.68 4.99 9.21
CA ALA A 89 21.00 4.56 7.84
C ALA A 89 19.84 4.83 6.87
N LEU A 90 18.60 4.54 7.28
CA LEU A 90 17.41 4.86 6.49
C LEU A 90 17.24 6.36 6.25
N SER A 91 17.65 7.19 7.22
CA SER A 91 17.60 8.64 7.04
C SER A 91 18.52 9.15 5.92
N TYR A 92 19.66 8.51 5.73
CA TYR A 92 20.55 8.80 4.60
C TYR A 92 20.02 8.23 3.29
N ALA A 93 19.24 7.14 3.32
CA ALA A 93 18.66 6.53 2.13
C ALA A 93 17.59 7.42 1.47
N TRP A 94 16.87 8.26 2.23
CA TRP A 94 15.76 9.07 1.71
C TRP A 94 16.13 9.97 0.51
N PRO A 95 17.16 10.86 0.59
CA PRO A 95 17.55 11.67 -0.56
C PRO A 95 17.94 10.84 -1.79
N TYR A 96 18.63 9.71 -1.61
CA TYR A 96 19.02 8.85 -2.74
C TYR A 96 17.82 8.18 -3.38
N ALA A 97 16.89 7.64 -2.58
CA ALA A 97 15.66 7.05 -3.08
C ALA A 97 14.84 8.08 -3.86
N PHE A 98 14.69 9.29 -3.32
CA PHE A 98 14.01 10.40 -4.00
C PHE A 98 14.68 10.75 -5.33
N THR A 99 16.00 10.96 -5.35
CA THR A 99 16.75 11.26 -6.57
C THR A 99 16.59 10.16 -7.62
N ARG A 100 16.70 8.88 -7.22
CA ARG A 100 16.54 7.75 -8.14
C ARG A 100 15.11 7.66 -8.68
N LEU A 101 14.10 7.87 -7.84
CA LEU A 101 12.70 7.90 -8.26
C LEU A 101 12.46 9.02 -9.28
N GLN A 102 12.98 10.22 -9.02
CA GLN A 102 12.87 11.37 -9.94
C GLN A 102 13.56 11.11 -11.28
N LEU A 103 14.68 10.39 -11.31
CA LEU A 103 15.35 10.02 -12.56
C LEU A 103 14.58 8.97 -13.38
N VAL A 104 13.85 8.06 -12.71
CA VAL A 104 13.05 7.04 -13.39
C VAL A 104 11.67 7.58 -13.80
N MET A 105 11.13 8.59 -13.10
CA MET A 105 9.79 9.16 -13.36
C MET A 105 9.50 9.47 -14.84
N PRO A 106 10.38 10.15 -15.61
CA PRO A 106 10.12 10.46 -17.01
C PRO A 106 10.12 9.21 -17.91
N LEU A 107 10.66 8.09 -17.45
CA LEU A 107 10.68 6.82 -18.18
C LEU A 107 9.38 6.03 -18.00
N VAL A 108 8.54 6.39 -17.03
CA VAL A 108 7.26 5.72 -16.75
C VAL A 108 6.07 6.53 -17.27
N ASP A 109 6.24 7.82 -17.56
CA ASP A 109 5.15 8.68 -18.04
C ASP A 109 4.64 8.21 -19.43
N PRO A 110 3.37 7.77 -19.52
CA PRO A 110 2.78 7.32 -20.78
C PRO A 110 2.59 8.46 -21.80
N ASN A 111 2.68 9.72 -21.36
CA ASN A 111 2.51 10.90 -22.22
C ASN A 111 3.81 11.33 -22.92
N ILE A 112 4.96 10.73 -22.59
CA ILE A 112 6.25 11.10 -23.18
C ILE A 112 6.54 10.27 -24.44
N PRO A 113 6.72 10.91 -25.62
CA PRO A 113 6.82 10.23 -26.93
C PRO A 113 8.07 9.33 -27.10
N VAL A 114 9.07 9.43 -26.21
CA VAL A 114 10.27 8.57 -26.21
C VAL A 114 9.92 7.11 -25.88
N ASN A 115 8.86 6.87 -25.09
CA ASN A 115 8.40 5.54 -24.72
C ASN A 115 7.49 4.89 -25.77
N ALA A 116 6.85 5.70 -26.63
CA ALA A 116 5.98 5.22 -27.70
C ALA A 116 6.72 4.43 -28.81
N LYS A 117 8.06 4.55 -28.89
CA LYS A 117 8.89 3.82 -29.87
C LYS A 117 9.58 2.57 -29.33
N LYS A 118 9.60 2.34 -28.01
CA LYS A 118 10.26 1.17 -27.38
C LYS A 118 9.30 0.02 -27.06
N THR A 119 8.01 0.20 -27.33
CA THR A 119 6.96 -0.81 -27.22
C THR A 119 7.15 -2.02 -28.15
N SER A 120 8.16 -2.03 -29.01
CA SER A 120 8.54 -3.17 -29.86
C SER A 120 9.49 -4.18 -29.16
N THR A 121 10.00 -3.89 -27.97
CA THR A 121 10.78 -4.83 -27.15
C THR A 121 10.24 -4.84 -25.72
N ALA A 122 9.23 -5.69 -25.50
CA ALA A 122 8.49 -5.83 -24.24
C ALA A 122 9.37 -6.06 -23.00
N SER A 123 10.58 -6.60 -23.13
CA SER A 123 11.45 -6.93 -21.99
C SER A 123 12.10 -5.73 -21.29
N SER A 124 12.12 -4.53 -21.89
CA SER A 124 12.83 -3.37 -21.31
C SER A 124 11.93 -2.34 -20.64
N ALA A 125 10.65 -2.24 -21.06
CA ALA A 125 9.69 -1.27 -20.52
C ALA A 125 9.12 -1.74 -19.16
N ASP A 126 8.77 -3.03 -19.05
CA ASP A 126 8.25 -3.65 -17.84
C ASP A 126 9.23 -3.53 -16.65
N ASN A 127 10.53 -3.47 -16.96
CA ASN A 127 11.59 -3.27 -15.98
C ASN A 127 11.58 -1.86 -15.37
N TYR A 128 11.19 -0.82 -16.12
CA TYR A 128 11.18 0.56 -15.58
C TYR A 128 10.01 0.80 -14.64
N VAL A 129 8.81 0.29 -14.94
CA VAL A 129 7.66 0.39 -14.03
C VAL A 129 7.92 -0.40 -12.75
N THR A 130 8.49 -1.60 -12.87
CA THR A 130 8.90 -2.42 -11.72
C THR A 130 9.96 -1.72 -10.87
N LEU A 131 10.99 -1.14 -11.50
CA LEU A 131 12.02 -0.39 -10.79
C LEU A 131 11.45 0.87 -10.12
N TRP A 132 10.58 1.59 -10.80
CA TRP A 132 9.89 2.77 -10.29
C TRP A 132 9.03 2.43 -9.07
N ARG A 133 8.24 1.34 -9.13
CA ARG A 133 7.49 0.79 -8.00
C ARG A 133 8.38 0.51 -6.80
N ASN A 134 9.52 -0.14 -7.00
CA ASN A 134 10.44 -0.44 -5.90
C ASN A 134 10.99 0.84 -5.27
N TYR A 135 11.30 1.85 -6.09
CA TYR A 135 11.67 3.17 -5.58
C TYR A 135 10.51 3.90 -4.90
N LEU A 136 9.26 3.76 -5.34
CA LEU A 136 8.09 4.32 -4.67
C LEU A 136 7.94 3.74 -3.25
N ILE A 137 7.97 2.42 -3.13
CA ILE A 137 7.87 1.70 -1.86
C ILE A 137 9.00 2.12 -0.93
N LEU A 138 10.24 2.17 -1.44
CA LEU A 138 11.39 2.62 -0.67
C LEU A 138 11.21 4.08 -0.22
N CYS A 139 10.91 4.99 -1.14
CA CYS A 139 10.67 6.41 -0.87
C CYS A 139 9.66 6.62 0.25
N PHE A 140 8.45 6.07 0.12
CA PHE A 140 7.40 6.23 1.12
C PHE A 140 7.68 5.50 2.44
N GLY A 141 8.46 4.42 2.41
CA GLY A 141 8.92 3.73 3.61
C GLY A 141 9.94 4.53 4.41
N VAL A 142 10.86 5.25 3.76
CA VAL A 142 11.97 5.98 4.43
C VAL A 142 11.81 7.49 4.46
N ALA A 143 10.74 8.02 3.86
CA ALA A 143 10.47 9.44 3.73
C ALA A 143 10.54 10.18 5.07
N LYS A 144 11.06 11.41 5.02
CA LYS A 144 11.06 12.35 6.14
C LYS A 144 10.09 13.51 5.89
N PRO A 145 9.49 14.07 6.95
CA PRO A 145 8.63 15.24 6.81
C PRO A 145 9.37 16.39 6.15
N SER A 146 8.69 17.09 5.25
CA SER A 146 9.29 18.19 4.48
C SER A 146 9.83 19.34 5.36
N ILE A 147 9.37 19.41 6.63
CA ILE A 147 9.70 20.46 7.61
C ILE A 147 10.97 20.12 8.42
N MET A 148 11.42 18.85 8.43
CA MET A 148 12.62 18.42 9.17
C MET A 148 13.89 18.42 8.31
N SER A 149 14.08 19.46 7.49
CA SER A 149 15.40 19.72 6.89
C SER A 149 16.38 20.10 8.01
N PRO A 150 17.49 19.36 8.23
CA PRO A 150 18.53 19.75 9.18
C PRO A 150 19.37 20.90 8.60
N GLY A 151 18.74 22.05 8.35
CA GLY A 151 19.41 23.29 7.95
C GLY A 151 20.25 23.94 9.05
N HIS A 152 20.53 23.23 10.16
CA HIS A 152 21.25 23.78 11.32
C HIS A 152 22.42 22.93 11.81
N LEU A 153 22.81 21.87 11.11
CA LEU A 153 24.10 21.20 11.36
C LEU A 153 24.91 21.21 10.08
N ARG A 154 25.75 22.26 9.97
CA ARG A 154 26.94 22.27 9.11
C ARG A 154 27.70 20.95 9.33
N ALA A 155 27.60 20.04 8.37
CA ALA A 155 28.63 19.04 8.13
C ALA A 155 29.39 19.50 6.89
N SER A 156 30.45 20.26 7.18
CA SER A 156 31.52 20.59 6.26
C SER A 156 32.12 19.32 5.67
N THR A 157 32.12 19.21 4.34
CA THR A 157 33.13 18.44 3.62
C THR A 157 33.68 19.35 2.52
N PRO A 158 35.00 19.61 2.46
CA PRO A 158 35.56 20.54 1.49
C PRO A 158 35.50 19.90 0.10
N GLU A 159 34.88 20.60 -0.85
CA GLU A 159 34.94 20.24 -2.27
C GLU A 159 36.37 20.51 -2.76
N ILE A 160 37.13 19.43 -2.98
CA ILE A 160 38.36 19.50 -3.76
C ILE A 160 37.95 19.47 -5.24
N MET A 161 37.87 20.64 -5.85
CA MET A 161 37.76 20.76 -7.31
C MET A 161 39.10 20.40 -7.95
N ALA A 162 39.17 19.22 -8.54
CA ALA A 162 40.17 18.93 -9.58
C ALA A 162 39.47 19.03 -10.93
N THR A 163 39.79 20.08 -11.69
CA THR A 163 39.30 20.30 -13.05
C THR A 163 40.16 19.51 -14.04
N THR A 164 39.55 18.59 -14.78
CA THR A 164 40.07 18.14 -16.09
C THR A 164 38.94 18.24 -17.11
N PRO A 165 39.13 18.93 -18.24
CA PRO A 165 38.15 18.98 -19.30
C PRO A 165 38.39 17.81 -20.25
N ASP A 166 37.38 16.97 -20.48
CA ASP A 166 37.13 16.41 -21.81
C ASP A 166 35.71 15.85 -21.89
N GLY A 167 35.06 16.14 -23.02
CA GLY A 167 33.60 16.20 -23.14
C GLY A 167 32.89 14.86 -23.25
N THR A 168 31.60 14.88 -22.88
CA THR A 168 30.49 14.17 -23.54
C THR A 168 29.18 14.45 -22.78
N VAL A 169 28.15 14.84 -23.55
CA VAL A 169 26.71 14.85 -23.19
C VAL A 169 26.34 15.48 -21.84
N SER A 170 26.20 16.81 -21.83
CA SER A 170 25.53 17.54 -20.74
C SER A 170 24.03 17.21 -20.74
N TYR A 171 23.63 16.15 -20.04
CA TYR A 171 22.31 16.15 -19.42
C TYR A 171 22.30 17.33 -18.44
N ASP A 172 21.52 18.36 -18.76
CA ASP A 172 21.30 19.53 -17.93
C ASP A 172 20.68 19.04 -16.61
N ASN A 173 21.53 18.64 -15.66
CA ASN A 173 21.20 18.13 -14.33
C ASN A 173 20.77 19.32 -13.45
N LYS A 174 19.84 20.14 -13.95
CA LYS A 174 19.29 21.29 -13.26
C LYS A 174 18.50 20.79 -12.05
N ALA A 175 19.20 20.79 -10.91
CA ALA A 175 18.66 20.84 -9.56
C ALA A 175 17.45 19.92 -9.34
N ILE A 176 17.72 18.62 -9.13
CA ILE A 176 16.81 17.83 -8.29
C ILE A 176 16.84 18.54 -6.92
N GLY A 177 15.82 19.36 -6.68
CA GLY A 177 15.72 20.18 -5.47
C GLY A 177 15.72 19.32 -4.21
N THR A 178 15.82 19.98 -3.05
CA THR A 178 15.76 19.31 -1.74
C THR A 178 14.60 18.32 -1.71
N PRO A 179 14.84 17.05 -1.33
CA PRO A 179 13.82 16.01 -1.37
C PRO A 179 12.63 16.38 -0.49
N SER A 180 11.46 16.53 -1.11
CA SER A 180 10.22 16.93 -0.44
C SER A 180 9.11 15.94 -0.78
N VAL A 181 8.42 15.47 0.28
CA VAL A 181 7.32 14.53 0.15
C VAL A 181 6.11 15.20 -0.47
N GLY A 182 5.74 16.41 -0.03
CA GLY A 182 4.67 17.17 -0.67
C GLY A 182 4.88 17.42 -2.16
N VAL A 183 6.09 17.74 -2.61
CA VAL A 183 6.38 17.88 -4.06
C VAL A 183 6.21 16.56 -4.79
N LEU A 184 6.71 15.47 -4.20
CA LEU A 184 6.58 14.13 -4.79
C LEU A 184 5.11 13.71 -4.90
N LEU A 185 4.31 13.90 -3.85
CA LEU A 185 2.89 13.56 -3.83
C LEU A 185 2.10 14.34 -4.87
N LYS A 186 2.37 15.65 -5.03
CA LYS A 186 1.73 16.47 -6.08
C LYS A 186 2.00 15.97 -7.50
N GLN A 187 3.15 15.33 -7.72
CA GLN A 187 3.48 14.69 -8.99
C GLN A 187 2.79 13.33 -9.15
N LEU A 188 2.75 12.52 -8.08
CA LEU A 188 2.30 11.12 -8.13
C LEU A 188 0.79 10.94 -8.02
N VAL A 189 0.11 11.70 -7.15
CA VAL A 189 -1.33 11.54 -6.89
C VAL A 189 -2.18 11.71 -8.16
N PRO A 190 -1.91 12.67 -9.07
CA PRO A 190 -2.63 12.78 -10.33
C PRO A 190 -2.55 11.50 -11.21
N LEU A 191 -1.46 10.74 -11.10
CA LEU A 191 -1.24 9.52 -11.89
C LEU A 191 -2.20 8.38 -11.51
N MET A 192 -2.86 8.46 -10.35
CA MET A 192 -3.92 7.53 -9.95
C MET A 192 -5.12 7.54 -10.91
N ARG A 193 -5.29 8.63 -11.68
CA ARG A 193 -6.38 8.77 -12.68
C ARG A 193 -6.02 8.20 -14.05
N LEU A 194 -4.80 7.69 -14.23
CA LEU A 194 -4.39 7.07 -15.48
C LEU A 194 -5.10 5.73 -15.68
N GLU A 195 -5.31 5.35 -16.94
CA GLU A 195 -5.91 4.05 -17.30
C GLU A 195 -4.89 2.90 -17.23
N SER A 196 -3.61 3.18 -16.99
CA SER A 196 -2.57 2.16 -16.84
C SER A 196 -2.67 1.45 -15.48
N ILE A 197 -3.08 0.19 -15.53
CA ILE A 197 -3.20 -0.68 -14.35
C ILE A 197 -1.83 -0.81 -13.66
N GLU A 198 -0.75 -1.06 -14.40
CA GLU A 198 0.58 -1.25 -13.81
C GLU A 198 1.08 -0.03 -13.02
N ILE A 199 0.84 1.18 -13.55
CA ILE A 199 1.21 2.43 -12.88
C ILE A 199 0.35 2.62 -11.63
N THR A 200 -0.96 2.44 -11.74
CA THR A 200 -1.88 2.65 -10.62
C THR A 200 -1.70 1.61 -9.51
N GLU A 201 -1.44 0.35 -9.85
CA GLU A 201 -1.06 -0.71 -8.90
C GLU A 201 0.26 -0.39 -8.20
N SER A 202 1.25 0.13 -8.94
CA SER A 202 2.53 0.56 -8.35
C SER A 202 2.35 1.72 -7.36
N LEU A 203 1.45 2.65 -7.65
CA LEU A 203 1.09 3.75 -6.74
C LEU A 203 0.35 3.23 -5.50
N VAL A 204 -0.57 2.27 -5.64
CA VAL A 204 -1.25 1.63 -4.50
C VAL A 204 -0.23 1.04 -3.53
N LEU A 205 0.75 0.29 -4.04
CA LEU A 205 1.79 -0.33 -3.22
C LEU A 205 2.74 0.71 -2.61
N GLY A 206 3.12 1.74 -3.38
CA GLY A 206 3.94 2.85 -2.90
C GLY A 206 3.27 3.63 -1.78
N PHE A 207 2.06 4.14 -2.01
CA PHE A 207 1.29 4.88 -1.01
C PHE A 207 0.92 4.01 0.18
N GLY A 208 0.61 2.73 -0.03
CA GLY A 208 0.37 1.76 1.04
C GLY A 208 1.56 1.49 1.95
N ARG A 209 2.80 1.81 1.54
CA ARG A 209 4.01 1.71 2.38
C ARG A 209 4.32 2.97 3.17
N THR A 210 3.55 4.04 3.00
CA THR A 210 3.84 5.34 3.65
C THR A 210 4.02 5.19 5.15
N ASN A 211 5.16 5.68 5.67
CA ASN A 211 5.43 5.67 7.10
C ASN A 211 4.59 6.70 7.87
N SER A 212 4.50 6.56 9.19
CA SER A 212 3.64 7.45 10.00
C SER A 212 4.08 8.90 10.01
N LEU A 213 5.36 9.20 9.79
CA LEU A 213 5.89 10.56 9.82
C LEU A 213 5.32 11.45 8.72
N VAL A 214 4.99 10.87 7.55
CA VAL A 214 4.54 11.62 6.37
C VAL A 214 3.11 11.27 5.95
N PHE A 215 2.42 10.47 6.76
CA PHE A 215 1.04 10.06 6.55
C PHE A 215 0.08 11.24 6.34
N ARG A 216 0.27 12.34 7.09
CA ARG A 216 -0.58 13.54 6.95
C ARG A 216 -0.43 14.22 5.60
N GLU A 217 0.80 14.38 5.11
CA GLU A 217 1.07 14.92 3.76
C GLU A 217 0.39 14.05 2.69
N LEU A 218 0.44 12.71 2.83
CA LEU A 218 -0.26 11.79 1.92
C LEU A 218 -1.78 11.99 1.95
N VAL A 219 -2.39 12.03 3.15
CA VAL A 219 -3.84 12.14 3.30
C VAL A 219 -4.36 13.48 2.76
N GLU A 220 -3.63 14.57 2.97
CA GLU A 220 -3.97 15.89 2.42
C GLU A 220 -4.04 15.86 0.89
N GLU A 221 -3.06 15.21 0.24
CA GLU A 221 -3.02 15.11 -1.22
C GLU A 221 -4.01 14.08 -1.77
N LEU A 222 -4.35 13.01 -1.03
CA LEU A 222 -5.38 12.04 -1.41
C LEU A 222 -6.82 12.53 -1.19
N HIS A 223 -7.05 13.53 -0.34
CA HIS A 223 -8.39 14.02 0.01
C HIS A 223 -9.27 14.39 -1.20
N PRO A 224 -8.77 15.07 -2.26
CA PRO A 224 -9.57 15.32 -3.46
C PRO A 224 -10.02 14.03 -4.17
N LEU A 225 -9.16 12.99 -4.20
CA LEU A 225 -9.52 11.68 -4.76
C LEU A 225 -10.56 10.96 -3.90
N MET A 226 -10.47 11.06 -2.57
CA MET A 226 -11.48 10.51 -1.67
C MET A 226 -12.86 11.12 -1.93
N LYS A 227 -12.93 12.45 -2.08
CA LYS A 227 -14.17 13.15 -2.43
C LYS A 227 -14.70 12.76 -3.81
N GLU A 228 -13.83 12.67 -4.81
CA GLU A 228 -14.17 12.24 -6.17
C GLU A 228 -14.73 10.81 -6.17
N ALA A 229 -14.06 9.89 -5.46
CA ALA A 229 -14.48 8.50 -5.33
C ALA A 229 -15.86 8.37 -4.69
N LEU A 230 -16.17 9.20 -3.68
CA LEU A 230 -17.42 9.11 -2.91
C LEU A 230 -18.53 10.05 -3.41
N GLU A 231 -18.34 10.73 -4.54
CA GLU A 231 -19.32 11.67 -5.10
C GLU A 231 -20.63 10.97 -5.52
N ARG A 232 -21.75 11.35 -4.89
CA ARG A 232 -23.10 10.83 -5.21
C ARG A 232 -23.76 11.66 -6.30
N ARG A 233 -23.33 11.46 -7.54
CA ARG A 233 -23.95 12.06 -8.73
C ARG A 233 -24.26 11.01 -9.79
N PRO A 234 -25.37 11.18 -10.55
CA PRO A 234 -25.64 10.35 -11.71
C PRO A 234 -24.51 10.53 -12.72
N GLU A 235 -24.07 9.43 -13.30
CA GLU A 235 -22.94 9.39 -14.21
C GLU A 235 -23.14 8.31 -15.28
N ASN A 236 -22.40 8.46 -16.37
CA ASN A 236 -22.37 7.43 -17.41
C ASN A 236 -21.53 6.22 -16.96
N LYS A 237 -21.70 5.09 -17.66
CA LYS A 237 -21.01 3.82 -17.37
C LYS A 237 -19.49 3.97 -17.28
N LYS A 238 -18.87 4.67 -18.24
CA LYS A 238 -17.41 4.85 -18.29
C LYS A 238 -16.86 5.62 -17.08
N ARG A 239 -17.59 6.65 -16.62
CA ARG A 239 -17.20 7.43 -15.44
C ARG A 239 -17.37 6.60 -14.16
N ARG A 240 -18.42 5.78 -14.09
CA ARG A 240 -18.62 4.80 -13.02
C ARG A 240 -17.48 3.82 -12.91
N GLU A 241 -17.09 3.17 -14.01
CA GLU A 241 -15.97 2.21 -14.03
C GLU A 241 -14.66 2.85 -13.54
N ARG A 242 -14.33 4.06 -14.01
CA ARG A 242 -13.15 4.80 -13.55
C ARG A 242 -13.21 5.12 -12.05
N ARG A 243 -14.39 5.47 -11.55
CA ARG A 243 -14.59 5.78 -10.14
C ARG A 243 -14.55 4.54 -9.26
N ASP A 244 -15.08 3.41 -9.72
CA ASP A 244 -14.99 2.12 -9.02
C ASP A 244 -13.53 1.65 -8.91
N LEU A 245 -12.73 1.81 -9.97
CA LEU A 245 -11.29 1.58 -9.91
C LEU A 245 -10.60 2.48 -8.89
N LEU A 246 -10.92 3.78 -8.88
CA LEU A 246 -10.36 4.72 -7.90
C LEU A 246 -10.75 4.34 -6.45
N ARG A 247 -12.00 3.91 -6.23
CA ARG A 247 -12.47 3.44 -4.92
C ARG A 247 -11.68 2.21 -4.46
N LEU A 248 -11.51 1.23 -5.36
CA LEU A 248 -10.74 0.03 -5.09
C LEU A 248 -9.28 0.37 -4.74
N GLN A 249 -8.65 1.26 -5.52
CA GLN A 249 -7.28 1.71 -5.26
C GLN A 249 -7.13 2.39 -3.88
N LEU A 250 -8.04 3.31 -3.54
CA LEU A 250 -8.03 3.98 -2.23
C LEU A 250 -8.24 3.00 -1.07
N LEU A 251 -9.19 2.05 -1.21
CA LEU A 251 -9.43 1.01 -0.22
C LEU A 251 -8.17 0.17 0.04
N ARG A 252 -7.43 -0.18 -1.02
CA ARG A 252 -6.19 -0.96 -0.91
C ARG A 252 -5.07 -0.18 -0.25
N ILE A 253 -4.94 1.11 -0.57
CA ILE A 253 -3.99 2.00 0.10
C ILE A 253 -4.30 2.06 1.60
N PHE A 254 -5.56 2.32 1.96
CA PHE A 254 -5.95 2.44 3.37
C PHE A 254 -5.94 1.09 4.11
N GLU A 255 -6.19 -0.03 3.43
CA GLU A 255 -6.00 -1.36 4.02
C GLU A 255 -4.53 -1.61 4.39
N LEU A 256 -3.59 -1.30 3.50
CA LEU A 256 -2.15 -1.43 3.77
C LEU A 256 -1.69 -0.50 4.89
N LEU A 257 -2.16 0.76 4.90
CA LEU A 257 -1.83 1.71 5.95
C LEU A 257 -2.43 1.33 7.31
N ALA A 258 -3.65 0.77 7.31
CA ALA A 258 -4.27 0.22 8.52
C ALA A 258 -3.50 -1.01 9.03
N ASP A 259 -3.14 -1.94 8.14
CA ASP A 259 -2.36 -3.16 8.48
C ASP A 259 -0.99 -2.81 9.08
N ALA A 260 -0.33 -1.79 8.53
CA ALA A 260 0.94 -1.28 9.03
C ALA A 260 0.82 -0.45 10.33
N GLY A 261 -0.39 -0.26 10.85
CA GLY A 261 -0.66 0.54 12.05
C GLY A 261 -0.43 2.04 11.89
N VAL A 262 -0.24 2.52 10.66
CA VAL A 262 0.08 3.93 10.36
C VAL A 262 -1.11 4.83 10.70
N ILE A 263 -2.32 4.40 10.39
CA ILE A 263 -3.55 5.14 10.69
C ILE A 263 -3.78 5.20 12.22
N SER A 264 -3.45 4.12 12.94
CA SER A 264 -3.59 4.01 14.39
C SER A 264 -2.42 4.58 15.20
N ASP A 265 -1.40 5.13 14.54
CA ASP A 265 -0.25 5.74 15.21
C ASP A 265 -0.72 6.92 16.10
N SER A 266 -0.34 6.90 17.37
CA SER A 266 -0.81 7.86 18.38
C SER A 266 -0.28 9.28 18.20
N THR A 267 0.81 9.46 17.45
CA THR A 267 1.52 10.73 17.35
C THR A 267 1.21 11.44 16.03
N ASN A 268 1.28 10.69 14.94
CA ASN A 268 1.21 11.20 13.57
C ASN A 268 0.05 10.62 12.76
N GLY A 269 -0.61 9.56 13.25
CA GLY A 269 -1.73 8.90 12.60
C GLY A 269 -3.03 9.72 12.61
N ALA A 270 -4.14 9.04 12.31
CA ALA A 270 -5.47 9.61 12.20
C ALA A 270 -6.26 9.55 13.52
N LEU A 271 -5.68 9.10 14.62
CA LEU A 271 -6.36 9.12 15.91
C LEU A 271 -6.28 10.51 16.55
N GLU A 272 -7.41 10.99 17.05
CA GLU A 272 -7.45 12.18 17.89
C GLU A 272 -6.76 11.89 19.23
N ARG A 273 -5.84 12.78 19.64
CA ARG A 273 -4.97 12.57 20.80
C ARG A 273 -5.75 12.43 22.12
N ASP A 274 -6.83 13.18 22.27
CA ASP A 274 -7.58 13.24 23.53
C ASP A 274 -8.69 12.20 23.60
N THR A 275 -9.38 11.96 22.48
CA THR A 275 -10.56 11.09 22.43
C THR A 275 -10.21 9.65 22.04
N LEU A 276 -9.04 9.44 21.42
CA LEU A 276 -8.63 8.19 20.76
C LEU A 276 -9.60 7.76 19.65
N ALA A 277 -10.49 8.66 19.21
CA ALA A 277 -11.40 8.43 18.10
C ALA A 277 -10.65 8.54 16.78
N LEU A 278 -11.15 7.84 15.77
CA LEU A 278 -10.71 8.06 14.40
C LEU A 278 -11.08 9.49 13.98
N GLY A 279 -10.16 10.20 13.34
CA GLY A 279 -10.35 11.59 12.94
C GLY A 279 -11.51 11.75 11.97
N ALA A 280 -12.16 12.92 12.01
CA ALA A 280 -13.39 13.21 11.27
C ALA A 280 -13.34 12.82 9.78
N LEU A 281 -12.21 13.08 9.11
CA LEU A 281 -12.02 12.73 7.70
C LEU A 281 -12.18 11.22 7.44
N PHE A 282 -11.56 10.38 8.28
CA PHE A 282 -11.62 8.93 8.12
C PHE A 282 -12.96 8.36 8.60
N LEU A 283 -13.58 8.96 9.63
CA LEU A 283 -14.96 8.61 10.02
C LEU A 283 -15.94 8.86 8.86
N GLU A 284 -15.84 10.02 8.22
CA GLU A 284 -16.64 10.37 7.05
C GLU A 284 -16.37 9.40 5.89
N TYR A 285 -15.09 9.11 5.59
CA TYR A 285 -14.72 8.16 4.54
C TYR A 285 -15.31 6.76 4.78
N VAL A 286 -15.22 6.25 6.01
CA VAL A 286 -15.77 4.94 6.40
C VAL A 286 -17.30 4.93 6.25
N ASP A 287 -18.00 5.95 6.73
CA ASP A 287 -19.47 6.00 6.65
C ASP A 287 -19.97 6.19 5.21
N LEU A 288 -19.30 7.03 4.42
CA LEU A 288 -19.63 7.20 3.00
C LEU A 288 -19.38 5.94 2.17
N THR A 289 -18.27 5.24 2.43
CA THR A 289 -17.95 3.96 1.78
C THR A 289 -18.97 2.88 2.18
N ARG A 290 -19.32 2.82 3.47
CA ARG A 290 -20.39 1.94 3.98
C ARG A 290 -21.71 2.17 3.25
N MET A 291 -22.19 3.42 3.21
CA MET A 291 -23.44 3.77 2.51
C MET A 291 -23.40 3.42 1.03
N LEU A 292 -22.24 3.58 0.38
CA LEU A 292 -22.07 3.24 -1.02
C LEU A 292 -22.21 1.73 -1.24
N LEU A 293 -21.48 0.92 -0.45
CA LEU A 293 -21.51 -0.53 -0.57
C LEU A 293 -22.83 -1.15 -0.12
N GLU A 294 -23.59 -0.45 0.73
CA GLU A 294 -24.96 -0.81 1.12
C GLU A 294 -25.98 -0.55 -0.01
N ALA A 295 -25.79 0.53 -0.78
CA ALA A 295 -26.68 0.86 -1.90
C ALA A 295 -26.45 -0.04 -3.13
N GLU A 296 -25.23 -0.59 -3.30
CA GLU A 296 -24.86 -1.46 -4.41
C GLU A 296 -25.18 -2.92 -4.08
N ASN A 297 -26.24 -3.46 -4.71
CA ASN A 297 -26.73 -4.82 -4.43
C ASN A 297 -26.39 -5.86 -5.52
N ASP A 298 -25.61 -5.47 -6.55
CA ASP A 298 -25.22 -6.38 -7.62
C ASP A 298 -24.10 -7.34 -7.16
N LYS A 299 -24.50 -8.54 -6.74
CA LYS A 299 -23.61 -9.56 -6.18
C LYS A 299 -22.66 -10.18 -7.22
N GLU A 300 -22.88 -9.94 -8.52
CA GLU A 300 -22.10 -10.57 -9.60
C GLU A 300 -20.94 -9.69 -10.10
N VAL A 301 -20.86 -8.44 -9.65
CA VAL A 301 -19.79 -7.52 -10.05
C VAL A 301 -18.52 -7.81 -9.24
N GLU A 302 -17.50 -8.39 -9.88
CA GLU A 302 -16.23 -8.77 -9.24
C GLU A 302 -15.54 -7.61 -8.51
N ILE A 303 -15.51 -6.42 -9.12
CA ILE A 303 -14.94 -5.23 -8.47
C ILE A 303 -15.67 -4.87 -7.17
N LEU A 304 -16.99 -5.11 -7.08
CA LEU A 304 -17.73 -4.89 -5.85
C LEU A 304 -17.34 -5.90 -4.77
N LYS A 305 -17.11 -7.17 -5.13
CA LYS A 305 -16.60 -8.18 -4.18
C LYS A 305 -15.23 -7.79 -3.64
N ASP A 306 -14.33 -7.33 -4.50
CA ASP A 306 -13.01 -6.85 -4.10
C ASP A 306 -13.13 -5.63 -3.17
N MET A 307 -13.94 -4.63 -3.55
CA MET A 307 -14.16 -3.44 -2.72
C MET A 307 -14.70 -3.81 -1.33
N ARG A 308 -15.65 -4.75 -1.24
CA ARG A 308 -16.15 -5.20 0.06
C ARG A 308 -15.07 -5.95 0.84
N ALA A 309 -14.28 -6.81 0.20
CA ALA A 309 -13.18 -7.54 0.85
C ALA A 309 -12.13 -6.58 1.43
N HIS A 310 -11.69 -5.59 0.65
CA HIS A 310 -10.73 -4.58 1.07
C HIS A 310 -11.31 -3.64 2.13
N PHE A 311 -12.59 -3.25 2.03
CA PHE A 311 -13.24 -2.43 3.05
C PHE A 311 -13.36 -3.16 4.39
N SER A 312 -13.72 -4.45 4.36
CA SER A 312 -13.72 -5.30 5.54
C SER A 312 -12.32 -5.45 6.14
N ALA A 313 -11.32 -5.75 5.32
CA ALA A 313 -9.94 -5.91 5.78
C ALA A 313 -9.37 -4.60 6.36
N MET A 314 -9.57 -3.46 5.70
CA MET A 314 -9.23 -2.14 6.20
C MET A 314 -9.86 -1.89 7.58
N THR A 315 -11.16 -2.12 7.72
CA THR A 315 -11.89 -1.90 8.98
C THR A 315 -11.40 -2.83 10.08
N ALA A 316 -11.17 -4.10 9.77
CA ALA A 316 -10.60 -5.07 10.71
C ALA A 316 -9.20 -4.64 11.18
N ASN A 317 -8.35 -4.20 10.26
CA ASN A 317 -6.99 -3.76 10.58
C ASN A 317 -7.00 -2.49 11.44
N LEU A 318 -7.90 -1.52 11.15
CA LEU A 318 -8.09 -0.34 12.01
C LEU A 318 -8.43 -0.72 13.45
N ILE A 319 -9.34 -1.69 13.64
CA ILE A 319 -9.74 -2.17 14.97
C ILE A 319 -8.58 -2.93 15.64
N GLN A 320 -7.90 -3.80 14.90
CA GLN A 320 -6.89 -4.70 15.46
C GLN A 320 -5.60 -3.99 15.87
N CYS A 321 -5.19 -2.98 15.11
CA CYS A 321 -4.01 -2.17 15.40
C CYS A 321 -4.22 -1.17 16.54
N VAL A 322 -5.45 -1.02 17.04
CA VAL A 322 -5.76 -0.26 18.26
C VAL A 322 -5.76 -1.19 19.48
N PRO A 323 -5.10 -0.80 20.60
CA PRO A 323 -5.13 -1.58 21.84
C PRO A 323 -6.56 -1.90 22.28
N VAL A 324 -6.80 -3.12 22.78
CA VAL A 324 -8.16 -3.63 23.07
C VAL A 324 -9.00 -2.67 23.92
N HIS A 325 -8.41 -2.05 24.93
CA HIS A 325 -9.07 -1.12 25.85
C HIS A 325 -9.43 0.24 25.20
N HIS A 326 -8.80 0.57 24.07
CA HIS A 326 -9.07 1.80 23.30
C HIS A 326 -10.06 1.59 22.14
N ARG A 327 -10.28 0.35 21.69
CA ARG A 327 -11.14 0.05 20.52
C ARG A 327 -12.57 0.61 20.63
N ARG A 328 -13.11 0.71 21.84
CA ARG A 328 -14.44 1.29 22.09
C ARG A 328 -14.57 2.76 21.70
N PHE A 329 -13.47 3.49 21.60
CA PHE A 329 -13.43 4.92 21.27
C PHE A 329 -13.22 5.17 19.78
N LEU A 330 -12.69 4.19 19.04
CA LEU A 330 -12.32 4.31 17.63
C LEU A 330 -13.48 4.84 16.77
N PHE A 331 -14.67 4.27 16.95
CA PHE A 331 -15.91 4.71 16.32
C PHE A 331 -16.84 5.30 17.38
N PRO A 332 -16.80 6.61 17.64
CA PRO A 332 -17.56 7.22 18.73
C PRO A 332 -19.07 7.11 18.50
N GLN A 333 -19.51 7.22 17.24
CA GLN A 333 -20.92 7.12 16.86
C GLN A 333 -21.42 5.67 17.00
N GLN A 334 -22.40 5.47 17.87
CA GLN A 334 -23.04 4.15 18.06
C GLN A 334 -23.78 3.69 16.80
N SER A 335 -24.41 4.61 16.07
CA SER A 335 -25.08 4.33 14.80
C SER A 335 -24.11 3.78 13.76
N LEU A 336 -22.93 4.39 13.59
CA LEU A 336 -21.92 3.92 12.65
C LEU A 336 -21.47 2.50 13.00
N ARG A 337 -21.16 2.23 14.28
CA ARG A 337 -20.82 0.88 14.76
C ARG A 337 -21.90 -0.14 14.42
N HIS A 338 -23.17 0.21 14.68
CA HIS A 338 -24.30 -0.65 14.37
C HIS A 338 -24.42 -0.92 12.87
N HIS A 339 -24.37 0.10 12.02
CA HIS A 339 -24.49 -0.07 10.58
C HIS A 339 -23.31 -0.85 9.97
N LEU A 340 -22.09 -0.64 10.46
CA LEU A 340 -20.93 -1.45 10.06
C LEU A 340 -21.14 -2.91 10.44
N PHE A 341 -21.59 -3.18 11.68
CA PHE A 341 -21.90 -4.53 12.12
C PHE A 341 -22.94 -5.22 11.21
N ILE A 342 -24.05 -4.54 10.91
CA ILE A 342 -25.09 -5.07 10.02
C ILE A 342 -24.51 -5.34 8.63
N LEU A 343 -23.75 -4.39 8.06
CA LEU A 343 -23.18 -4.52 6.73
C LEU A 343 -22.23 -5.73 6.62
N PHE A 344 -21.27 -5.86 7.55
CA PHE A 344 -20.33 -6.97 7.53
C PHE A 344 -21.00 -8.30 7.85
N SER A 345 -22.02 -8.32 8.71
CA SER A 345 -22.79 -9.54 8.99
C SER A 345 -23.44 -10.10 7.72
N GLN A 346 -23.93 -9.25 6.81
CA GLN A 346 -24.51 -9.68 5.53
C GLN A 346 -23.47 -10.29 4.58
N TRP A 347 -22.21 -9.89 4.72
CA TRP A 347 -21.10 -10.33 3.85
C TRP A 347 -20.37 -11.55 4.38
N ALA A 348 -20.51 -11.87 5.67
CA ALA A 348 -19.97 -13.07 6.30
C ALA A 348 -20.60 -14.39 5.79
N GLY A 349 -21.53 -14.33 4.83
CA GLY A 349 -22.07 -15.51 4.15
C GLY A 349 -22.82 -16.44 5.12
N PRO A 350 -22.51 -17.74 5.17
CA PRO A 350 -23.23 -18.70 6.03
C PRO A 350 -23.08 -18.41 7.53
N PHE A 351 -22.10 -17.61 7.95
CA PHE A 351 -21.94 -17.23 9.36
C PHE A 351 -22.92 -16.12 9.79
N SER A 352 -23.64 -15.53 8.85
CA SER A 352 -24.69 -14.52 9.10
C SER A 352 -25.97 -15.09 9.72
N ILE A 353 -26.13 -16.42 9.78
CA ILE A 353 -27.33 -17.13 10.26
C ILE A 353 -27.65 -16.79 11.73
N MET A 354 -26.64 -16.41 12.53
CA MET A 354 -26.84 -15.95 13.92
C MET A 354 -27.46 -14.54 14.00
N PHE A 355 -27.46 -13.78 12.90
CA PHE A 355 -27.72 -12.33 12.88
C PHE A 355 -28.82 -11.92 11.88
N THR A 356 -29.19 -12.79 10.95
CA THR A 356 -30.24 -12.55 9.94
C THR A 356 -31.10 -13.80 9.73
N PRO A 357 -32.41 -13.65 9.48
CA PRO A 357 -33.29 -14.79 9.20
C PRO A 357 -33.08 -15.25 7.75
N LEU A 358 -31.95 -15.88 7.47
CA LEU A 358 -31.67 -16.53 6.19
C LEU A 358 -31.55 -18.04 6.38
N ASP A 359 -31.97 -18.77 5.34
CA ASP A 359 -32.07 -20.22 5.31
C ASP A 359 -30.83 -20.91 5.87
N ARG A 360 -31.07 -21.94 6.71
CA ARG A 360 -30.01 -22.79 7.26
C ARG A 360 -29.18 -23.35 6.10
N TYR A 361 -27.96 -22.83 5.91
CA TYR A 361 -27.01 -23.40 4.97
C TYR A 361 -26.81 -24.89 5.30
N SER A 362 -27.16 -25.75 4.36
CA SER A 362 -27.14 -27.21 4.52
C SER A 362 -25.81 -27.84 4.13
N ASP A 363 -24.90 -27.08 3.51
CA ASP A 363 -23.61 -27.59 3.05
C ASP A 363 -22.49 -27.35 4.08
N ARG A 364 -22.14 -28.43 4.80
CA ARG A 364 -21.04 -28.44 5.78
C ARG A 364 -19.66 -28.31 5.13
N ASN A 365 -19.54 -28.43 3.80
CA ASN A 365 -18.28 -28.36 3.06
C ASN A 365 -18.05 -27.01 2.35
N HIS A 366 -18.88 -25.99 2.62
CA HIS A 366 -18.72 -24.67 2.00
C HIS A 366 -17.35 -24.06 2.36
N GLN A 367 -16.50 -23.87 1.36
CA GLN A 367 -15.22 -23.18 1.54
C GLN A 367 -15.45 -21.68 1.75
N ILE A 368 -14.90 -21.15 2.83
CA ILE A 368 -15.00 -19.73 3.17
C ILE A 368 -14.08 -18.95 2.22
N THR A 369 -14.68 -18.03 1.46
CA THR A 369 -13.92 -17.10 0.63
C THR A 369 -13.23 -16.05 1.51
N ARG A 370 -12.11 -15.48 1.03
CA ARG A 370 -11.41 -14.37 1.68
C ARG A 370 -12.34 -13.19 1.93
N TYR A 371 -13.20 -12.87 0.98
CA TYR A 371 -14.23 -11.85 1.13
C TYR A 371 -15.11 -12.09 2.37
N GLN A 372 -15.68 -13.30 2.50
CA GLN A 372 -16.51 -13.67 3.66
C GLN A 372 -15.69 -13.67 4.95
N TYR A 373 -14.45 -14.15 4.91
CA TYR A 373 -13.55 -14.17 6.07
C TYR A 373 -13.17 -12.76 6.54
N CYS A 374 -12.83 -11.85 5.63
CA CYS A 374 -12.54 -10.47 5.95
C CYS A 374 -13.74 -9.80 6.63
N ALA A 375 -14.96 -10.05 6.13
CA ALA A 375 -16.18 -9.55 6.76
C ALA A 375 -16.41 -10.14 8.16
N LEU A 376 -16.14 -11.44 8.35
CA LEU A 376 -16.25 -12.11 9.65
C LEU A 376 -15.20 -11.62 10.69
N LYS A 377 -14.05 -11.13 10.22
CA LYS A 377 -12.94 -10.66 11.06
C LYS A 377 -13.23 -9.31 11.74
N VAL A 378 -14.11 -8.49 11.16
CA VAL A 378 -14.54 -7.18 11.69
C VAL A 378 -15.52 -7.37 12.83
#